data_AF-A0A2A3EIW2-F1
#
_entry.id   AF-A0A2A3EIW2-F1
#
_cell.length_a   1.000
_cell.length_b   1.000
_cell.length_c   1.000
_cell.angle_alpha   90.00
_cell.angle_beta   90.00
_cell.angle_gamma   90.00
#
_symmetry.space_group_name_H-M   'P 1'
#
loop_
_entity.id
_entity.type
_entity.pdbx_description
1 polymer ?
#
loop_
_entity_poly.entity_id
_entity_poly.type
_entity_poly.pdbx_seq_one_letter_code
_entity_poly.pdbx_strand_id
1 'polypeptide(L)'
;MIIKQREFRIKDVRWTTKDKLDQYRGVLKLYARQKKIRFQDAAKLKKKVLWQLNSYNRDIKNYHEIVREITKGTPKGEVCRLLQARKRLRLKYRGHETEHVYDSIYEENHQKRRQLDILRFEKKKKMKECFNLQIEHAEVIRIYELEERVQWSQNREHQRLISLYQKSVAKQNAARAISLTYNFILKILKKDAMYYETLLNNLQLDRRSQCKVILRTTIMGQIAAEETNDIEMKYKRITRDVWNNMKERERMLTHLHEQVEDLWSFAQSLIRTESEMIMQETVIKSNETLDKQIKSLEDVFNKIKDSLLVHTYREMFSRLEDQMKQRTRLLEQFDRNVKERDALLLKKKEALSTLSNFEYTRVAGVEEYNADKNILLEQIAMQKKRELEKKNVKKEHGELLMDIRAALQNMVAMLVCVKRGNRVPTKKPTEELDKKIDIPMMEKMETDSLALLSNVSRKVGQLFGMSNFEFDKDREERARDLYQTYVSNYRSNVKFKEEEVEPPGLIVEHQAIDTLVPTRAEIKLRSKQAVEAYLRLE
;
A
#
# COMPACT_ATOMS: atom_id res chain seq x y z
N MET A 1 -94.30 24.69 -65.41
CA MET A 1 -94.74 24.71 -64.00
C MET A 1 -95.23 26.11 -63.67
N ILE A 2 -96.44 26.26 -63.13
CA ILE A 2 -97.11 27.56 -62.99
C ILE A 2 -96.54 28.33 -61.80
N ILE A 3 -95.85 29.45 -62.06
CA ILE A 3 -95.39 30.35 -60.99
C ILE A 3 -96.55 31.24 -60.60
N LYS A 4 -97.25 30.91 -59.50
CA LYS A 4 -98.22 31.80 -58.87
C LYS A 4 -97.54 33.13 -58.53
N GLN A 5 -97.95 34.22 -59.18
CA GLN A 5 -97.63 35.56 -58.70
C GLN A 5 -98.34 35.77 -57.36
N ARG A 6 -97.57 35.83 -56.27
CA ARG A 6 -98.07 36.35 -55.00
C ARG A 6 -98.13 37.87 -55.10
N GLU A 7 -99.32 38.39 -55.36
CA GLU A 7 -99.60 39.81 -55.18
C GLU A 7 -99.39 40.18 -53.71
N PHE A 8 -98.35 40.96 -53.42
CA PHE A 8 -98.17 41.58 -52.10
C PHE A 8 -99.15 42.75 -51.98
N ARG A 9 -100.39 42.43 -51.58
CA ARG A 9 -101.51 43.38 -51.47
C ARG A 9 -101.41 44.22 -50.19
N ILE A 10 -100.37 45.06 -50.09
CA ILE A 10 -100.13 45.94 -48.93
C ILE A 10 -101.17 47.07 -48.92
N LYS A 11 -102.33 46.80 -48.30
CA LYS A 11 -103.34 47.80 -47.96
C LYS A 11 -103.07 48.37 -46.56
N ASP A 12 -101.98 49.13 -46.42
CA ASP A 12 -101.82 50.08 -45.32
C ASP A 12 -102.21 51.48 -45.80
N VAL A 13 -103.00 52.18 -44.98
CA VAL A 13 -103.54 53.51 -45.22
C VAL A 13 -102.48 54.60 -44.96
N ARG A 14 -101.48 54.32 -44.11
CA ARG A 14 -100.44 55.29 -43.73
C ARG A 14 -99.38 55.58 -44.81
N TRP A 15 -99.38 54.84 -45.93
CA TRP A 15 -98.36 54.94 -46.97
C TRP A 15 -98.83 55.77 -48.16
N THR A 16 -98.08 56.80 -48.54
CA THR A 16 -98.43 57.65 -49.70
C THR A 16 -98.27 56.90 -51.03
N THR A 17 -98.88 57.44 -52.09
CA THR A 17 -98.73 56.90 -53.45
C THR A 17 -97.28 56.94 -53.95
N LYS A 18 -96.49 57.91 -53.47
CA LYS A 18 -95.06 58.04 -53.78
C LYS A 18 -94.24 56.91 -53.16
N ASP A 19 -94.45 56.62 -51.87
CA ASP A 19 -93.76 55.53 -51.17
C ASP A 19 -94.06 54.17 -51.80
N LYS A 20 -95.33 53.96 -52.20
CA LYS A 20 -95.77 52.76 -52.93
C LYS A 20 -95.07 52.64 -54.29
N LEU A 21 -94.95 53.72 -55.05
CA LEU A 21 -94.22 53.74 -56.33
C LEU A 21 -92.72 53.48 -56.15
N ASP A 22 -92.07 54.07 -55.15
CA ASP A 22 -90.64 53.86 -54.91
C ASP A 22 -90.34 52.46 -54.33
N GLN A 23 -91.26 51.86 -53.57
CA GLN A 23 -91.19 50.43 -53.24
C GLN A 23 -91.38 49.52 -54.46
N TYR A 24 -92.34 49.79 -55.36
CA TYR A 24 -92.46 49.02 -56.62
C TYR A 24 -91.21 49.18 -57.51
N ARG A 25 -90.61 50.38 -57.56
CA ARG A 25 -89.29 50.60 -58.21
C ARG A 25 -88.17 49.83 -57.51
N GLY A 26 -88.21 49.72 -56.18
CA GLY A 26 -87.30 48.88 -55.39
C GLY A 26 -87.44 47.40 -55.75
N VAL A 27 -88.67 46.86 -55.78
CA VAL A 27 -88.97 45.48 -56.17
C VAL A 27 -88.56 45.21 -57.62
N LEU A 28 -88.79 46.13 -58.55
CA LEU A 28 -88.34 46.01 -59.94
C LEU A 28 -86.81 46.02 -60.08
N LYS A 29 -86.10 46.90 -59.34
CA LYS A 29 -84.63 46.90 -59.25
C LYS A 29 -84.09 45.60 -58.67
N LEU A 30 -84.72 45.07 -57.62
CA LEU A 30 -84.38 43.78 -57.01
C LEU A 30 -84.63 42.61 -57.99
N TYR A 31 -85.76 42.60 -58.69
CA TYR A 31 -86.07 41.57 -59.70
C TYR A 31 -85.11 41.62 -60.89
N ALA A 32 -84.75 42.81 -61.38
CA ALA A 32 -83.74 42.98 -62.42
C ALA A 32 -82.35 42.48 -61.95
N ARG A 33 -81.93 42.84 -60.72
CA ARG A 33 -80.70 42.33 -60.09
C ARG A 33 -80.72 40.81 -59.95
N GLN A 34 -81.84 40.24 -59.51
CA GLN A 34 -81.99 38.79 -59.31
C GLN A 34 -82.07 38.02 -60.65
N LYS A 35 -82.64 38.60 -61.71
CA LYS A 35 -82.58 38.08 -63.08
C LYS A 35 -81.13 38.06 -63.60
N LYS A 36 -80.35 39.12 -63.35
CA LYS A 36 -78.92 39.19 -63.70
C LYS A 36 -78.08 38.17 -62.93
N ILE A 37 -78.34 37.99 -61.63
CA ILE A 37 -77.71 36.95 -60.79
C ILE A 37 -78.06 35.56 -61.32
N ARG A 38 -79.34 35.22 -61.54
CA ARG A 38 -79.76 33.92 -62.08
C ARG A 38 -79.12 33.61 -63.45
N PHE A 39 -78.94 34.61 -64.31
CA PHE A 39 -78.23 34.43 -65.58
C PHE A 39 -76.73 34.14 -65.39
N GLN A 40 -76.06 34.85 -64.48
CA GLN A 40 -74.67 34.58 -64.11
C GLN A 40 -74.50 33.19 -63.49
N ASP A 41 -75.42 32.77 -62.63
CA ASP A 41 -75.36 31.45 -61.98
C ASP A 41 -75.70 30.31 -62.95
N ALA A 42 -76.62 30.51 -63.91
CA ALA A 42 -76.83 29.59 -65.02
C ALA A 42 -75.57 29.47 -65.91
N ALA A 43 -74.86 30.57 -66.16
CA ALA A 43 -73.61 30.55 -66.91
C ALA A 43 -72.47 29.85 -66.15
N LYS A 44 -72.35 30.06 -64.82
CA LYS A 44 -71.43 29.30 -63.95
C LYS A 44 -71.77 27.81 -63.96
N LEU A 45 -73.06 27.46 -63.84
CA LEU A 45 -73.52 26.07 -63.85
C LEU A 45 -73.22 25.39 -65.19
N LYS A 46 -73.49 26.05 -66.32
CA LYS A 46 -73.14 25.53 -67.65
C LYS A 46 -71.63 25.31 -67.79
N LYS A 47 -70.79 26.24 -67.28
CA LYS A 47 -69.33 26.04 -67.24
C LYS A 47 -68.92 24.85 -66.35
N LYS A 48 -69.53 24.69 -65.17
CA LYS A 48 -69.25 23.57 -64.25
C LYS A 48 -69.63 22.22 -64.86
N VAL A 49 -70.84 22.11 -65.43
CA VAL A 49 -71.32 20.90 -66.12
C VAL A 49 -70.43 20.56 -67.32
N LEU A 50 -70.00 21.54 -68.11
CA LEU A 50 -69.08 21.31 -69.23
C LEU A 50 -67.69 20.89 -68.75
N TRP A 51 -67.20 21.41 -67.61
CA TRP A 51 -65.96 20.93 -66.97
C TRP A 51 -66.08 19.49 -66.48
N GLN A 52 -67.21 19.12 -65.87
CA GLN A 52 -67.49 17.74 -65.43
C GLN A 52 -67.61 16.79 -66.63
N LEU A 53 -68.31 17.19 -67.70
CA LEU A 53 -68.39 16.42 -68.95
C LEU A 53 -67.01 16.25 -69.59
N ASN A 54 -66.14 17.27 -69.53
CA ASN A 54 -64.74 17.16 -69.99
C ASN A 54 -63.82 16.40 -69.02
N SER A 55 -64.21 16.20 -67.76
CA SER A 55 -63.58 15.18 -66.90
C SER A 55 -64.03 13.81 -67.37
N TYR A 56 -65.34 13.54 -67.37
CA TYR A 56 -65.89 12.23 -67.73
C TYR A 56 -65.48 11.79 -69.14
N ASN A 57 -65.35 12.69 -70.12
CA ASN A 57 -64.83 12.36 -71.45
C ASN A 57 -63.32 12.03 -71.49
N ARG A 58 -62.52 12.50 -70.52
CA ARG A 58 -61.14 12.02 -70.30
C ARG A 58 -61.15 10.70 -69.54
N ASP A 59 -61.96 10.59 -68.49
CA ASP A 59 -62.08 9.38 -67.67
C ASP A 59 -62.54 8.19 -68.55
N ILE A 60 -63.56 8.38 -69.40
CA ILE A 60 -64.04 7.41 -70.41
C ILE A 60 -62.95 7.06 -71.43
N LYS A 61 -62.12 8.01 -71.87
CA LYS A 61 -60.97 7.71 -72.76
C LYS A 61 -59.92 6.86 -72.05
N ASN A 62 -59.55 7.23 -70.82
CA ASN A 62 -58.62 6.47 -69.99
C ASN A 62 -59.14 5.04 -69.74
N TYR A 63 -60.42 4.88 -69.41
CA TYR A 63 -61.05 3.56 -69.27
C TYR A 63 -61.10 2.79 -70.59
N HIS A 64 -61.36 3.43 -71.73
CA HIS A 64 -61.24 2.78 -73.03
C HIS A 64 -59.79 2.43 -73.41
N GLU A 65 -58.79 3.12 -72.89
CA GLU A 65 -57.37 2.76 -73.06
C GLU A 65 -57.04 1.53 -72.21
N ILE A 66 -57.33 1.57 -70.91
CA ILE A 66 -57.18 0.44 -69.98
C ILE A 66 -57.92 -0.82 -70.48
N VAL A 67 -59.17 -0.70 -70.95
CA VAL A 67 -59.93 -1.83 -71.51
C VAL A 67 -59.33 -2.34 -72.83
N ARG A 68 -58.74 -1.47 -73.66
CA ARG A 68 -58.01 -1.88 -74.89
C ARG A 68 -56.63 -2.49 -74.60
N GLU A 69 -56.04 -2.21 -73.45
CA GLU A 69 -54.83 -2.88 -72.96
C GLU A 69 -55.18 -4.28 -72.40
N ILE A 70 -56.23 -4.37 -71.56
CA ILE A 70 -56.73 -5.64 -71.00
C ILE A 70 -57.19 -6.60 -72.11
N THR A 71 -58.00 -6.14 -73.08
CA THR A 71 -58.52 -6.99 -74.18
C THR A 71 -57.47 -7.45 -75.20
N LYS A 72 -56.25 -6.89 -75.16
CA LYS A 72 -55.11 -7.38 -75.94
C LYS A 72 -54.22 -8.36 -75.17
N GLY A 73 -54.49 -8.56 -73.88
CA GLY A 73 -53.60 -9.24 -72.94
C GLY A 73 -52.40 -8.36 -72.58
N THR A 74 -52.03 -8.30 -71.30
CA THR A 74 -50.87 -7.52 -70.85
C THR A 74 -49.58 -8.01 -71.54
N PRO A 75 -48.92 -7.19 -72.37
CA PRO A 75 -47.75 -7.66 -73.12
C PRO A 75 -46.60 -7.93 -72.16
N LYS A 76 -45.81 -8.99 -72.42
CA LYS A 76 -44.68 -9.40 -71.55
C LYS A 76 -43.62 -8.29 -71.31
N GLY A 77 -43.63 -7.23 -72.13
CA GLY A 77 -42.85 -6.01 -71.93
C GLY A 77 -43.30 -5.09 -70.78
N GLU A 78 -44.55 -5.17 -70.32
CA GLU A 78 -45.12 -4.29 -69.27
C GLU A 78 -44.45 -4.49 -67.91
N VAL A 79 -44.40 -5.74 -67.46
CA VAL A 79 -43.66 -6.15 -66.25
C VAL A 79 -42.16 -5.90 -66.43
N CYS A 80 -41.63 -6.00 -67.65
CA CYS A 80 -40.24 -5.62 -67.92
C CYS A 80 -39.98 -4.10 -67.76
N ARG A 81 -40.97 -3.24 -68.04
CA ARG A 81 -40.93 -1.79 -67.74
C ARG A 81 -41.05 -1.52 -66.24
N LEU A 82 -42.00 -2.16 -65.55
CA LEU A 82 -42.16 -1.99 -64.09
C LEU A 82 -40.95 -2.49 -63.29
N LEU A 83 -40.33 -3.61 -63.70
CA LEU A 83 -39.12 -4.15 -63.09
C LEU A 83 -37.83 -3.53 -63.65
N GLN A 84 -37.90 -2.54 -64.56
CA GLN A 84 -36.74 -1.99 -65.27
C GLN A 84 -35.66 -1.44 -64.33
N ALA A 85 -36.08 -0.78 -63.25
CA ALA A 85 -35.20 -0.26 -62.18
C ALA A 85 -34.62 -1.35 -61.25
N ARG A 86 -35.20 -2.55 -61.20
CA ARG A 86 -34.82 -3.62 -60.25
C ARG A 86 -34.19 -4.81 -61.00
N LYS A 87 -32.95 -4.61 -61.49
CA LYS A 87 -32.15 -5.58 -62.27
C LYS A 87 -32.23 -7.03 -61.79
N ARG A 88 -32.20 -7.29 -60.47
CA ARG A 88 -32.29 -8.65 -59.89
C ARG A 88 -33.67 -9.29 -60.10
N LEU A 89 -34.76 -8.57 -59.85
CA LEU A 89 -36.13 -9.08 -60.08
C LEU A 89 -36.39 -9.29 -61.58
N ARG A 90 -35.93 -8.35 -62.42
CA ARG A 90 -36.03 -8.44 -63.89
C ARG A 90 -35.29 -9.65 -64.48
N LEU A 91 -34.24 -10.14 -63.81
CA LEU A 91 -33.55 -11.38 -64.18
C LEU A 91 -34.31 -12.61 -63.65
N LYS A 92 -34.71 -12.60 -62.37
CA LYS A 92 -35.45 -13.71 -61.71
C LYS A 92 -36.77 -14.05 -62.43
N TYR A 93 -37.46 -13.05 -62.96
CA TYR A 93 -38.80 -13.19 -63.54
C TYR A 93 -38.85 -13.02 -65.07
N ARG A 94 -37.72 -13.21 -65.78
CA ARG A 94 -37.64 -13.00 -67.23
C ARG A 94 -38.39 -14.11 -67.99
N GLY A 95 -39.57 -13.80 -68.50
CA GLY A 95 -40.35 -14.68 -69.39
C GLY A 95 -41.56 -15.35 -68.75
N HIS A 96 -41.66 -15.30 -67.42
CA HIS A 96 -42.84 -15.74 -66.66
C HIS A 96 -44.06 -14.86 -66.92
N GLU A 97 -45.23 -15.40 -66.60
CA GLU A 97 -46.53 -14.74 -66.75
C GLU A 97 -46.79 -13.73 -65.62
N THR A 98 -47.60 -12.72 -65.92
CA THR A 98 -47.76 -11.53 -65.05
C THR A 98 -48.33 -11.87 -63.68
N GLU A 99 -49.27 -12.83 -63.61
CA GLU A 99 -49.89 -13.34 -62.38
C GLU A 99 -48.87 -14.10 -61.52
N HIS A 100 -48.18 -15.10 -62.09
CA HIS A 100 -47.10 -15.84 -61.40
C HIS A 100 -46.01 -14.89 -60.84
N VAL A 101 -45.68 -13.81 -61.55
CA VAL A 101 -44.72 -12.80 -61.06
C VAL A 101 -45.28 -11.97 -59.91
N TYR A 102 -46.57 -11.65 -59.92
CA TYR A 102 -47.26 -10.99 -58.81
C TYR A 102 -47.24 -11.88 -57.56
N ASP A 103 -47.69 -13.13 -57.66
CA ASP A 103 -47.78 -14.08 -56.54
C ASP A 103 -46.41 -14.37 -55.95
N SER A 104 -45.40 -14.64 -56.79
CA SER A 104 -44.01 -14.86 -56.35
C SER A 104 -43.43 -13.65 -55.60
N ILE A 105 -43.83 -12.43 -55.97
CA ILE A 105 -43.43 -11.20 -55.27
C ILE A 105 -44.25 -11.00 -53.98
N TYR A 106 -45.53 -11.40 -53.96
CA TYR A 106 -46.36 -11.37 -52.76
C TYR A 106 -45.85 -12.33 -51.68
N GLU A 107 -45.57 -13.58 -52.05
CA GLU A 107 -44.97 -14.60 -51.17
C GLU A 107 -43.60 -14.18 -50.65
N GLU A 108 -42.70 -13.69 -51.52
CA GLU A 108 -41.37 -13.23 -51.11
C GLU A 108 -41.45 -12.05 -50.13
N ASN A 109 -42.43 -11.16 -50.29
CA ASN A 109 -42.72 -10.10 -49.31
C ASN A 109 -43.33 -10.64 -48.01
N HIS A 110 -44.23 -11.63 -48.07
CA HIS A 110 -44.83 -12.24 -46.90
C HIS A 110 -43.80 -12.99 -46.04
N GLN A 111 -42.93 -13.78 -46.67
CA GLN A 111 -41.79 -14.44 -46.02
C GLN A 111 -40.85 -13.42 -45.37
N LYS A 112 -40.51 -12.33 -46.08
CA LYS A 112 -39.65 -11.25 -45.53
C LYS A 112 -40.30 -10.49 -44.37
N ARG A 113 -41.62 -10.26 -44.39
CA ARG A 113 -42.36 -9.69 -43.24
C ARG A 113 -42.27 -10.62 -42.03
N ARG A 114 -42.53 -11.92 -42.22
CA ARG A 114 -42.43 -12.92 -41.15
C ARG A 114 -41.01 -12.99 -40.55
N GLN A 115 -39.97 -12.97 -41.37
CA GLN A 115 -38.57 -12.89 -40.91
C GLN A 115 -38.29 -11.59 -40.14
N LEU A 116 -38.77 -10.45 -40.64
CA LEU A 116 -38.59 -9.14 -40.01
C LEU A 116 -39.30 -9.03 -38.65
N ASP A 117 -40.46 -9.66 -38.49
CA ASP A 117 -41.17 -9.71 -37.20
C ASP A 117 -40.54 -10.70 -36.20
N ILE A 118 -39.94 -11.80 -36.67
CA ILE A 118 -39.06 -12.66 -35.85
C ILE A 118 -37.86 -11.84 -35.34
N LEU A 119 -37.13 -11.15 -36.22
CA LEU A 119 -35.99 -10.31 -35.85
C LEU A 119 -36.38 -9.15 -34.90
N ARG A 120 -37.59 -8.59 -35.03
CA ARG A 120 -38.14 -7.61 -34.07
C ARG A 120 -38.38 -8.23 -32.70
N PHE A 121 -38.94 -9.46 -32.65
CA PHE A 121 -39.15 -10.18 -31.40
C PHE A 121 -37.82 -10.53 -30.72
N GLU A 122 -36.85 -11.06 -31.47
CA GLU A 122 -35.50 -11.36 -30.98
C GLU A 122 -34.79 -10.11 -30.46
N LYS A 123 -34.84 -8.99 -31.20
CA LYS A 123 -34.33 -7.70 -30.71
C LYS A 123 -34.99 -7.28 -29.41
N LYS A 124 -36.32 -7.42 -29.29
CA LYS A 124 -37.06 -7.08 -28.06
C LYS A 124 -36.71 -8.01 -26.90
N LYS A 125 -36.44 -9.30 -27.16
CA LYS A 125 -35.95 -10.28 -26.18
C LYS A 125 -34.54 -9.93 -25.71
N LYS A 126 -33.59 -9.74 -26.63
CA LYS A 126 -32.20 -9.36 -26.33
C LYS A 126 -32.09 -8.01 -25.61
N MET A 127 -32.97 -7.06 -25.91
CA MET A 127 -33.02 -5.79 -25.20
C MET A 127 -33.49 -5.94 -23.75
N LYS A 128 -34.45 -6.86 -23.46
CA LYS A 128 -34.81 -7.22 -22.08
C LYS A 128 -33.66 -7.93 -21.35
N GLU A 129 -33.02 -8.90 -22.00
CA GLU A 129 -31.85 -9.60 -21.43
C GLU A 129 -30.73 -8.61 -21.07
N CYS A 130 -30.48 -7.60 -21.91
CA CYS A 130 -29.52 -6.52 -21.63
C CYS A 130 -29.93 -5.66 -20.42
N PHE A 131 -31.20 -5.26 -20.30
CA PHE A 131 -31.68 -4.49 -19.15
C PHE A 131 -31.58 -5.29 -17.83
N ASN A 132 -31.88 -6.60 -17.86
CA ASN A 132 -31.69 -7.45 -16.68
C ASN A 132 -30.22 -7.51 -16.25
N LEU A 133 -29.30 -7.75 -17.18
CA LEU A 133 -27.86 -7.77 -16.92
C LEU A 133 -27.33 -6.41 -16.39
N GLN A 134 -27.91 -5.30 -16.83
CA GLN A 134 -27.59 -3.96 -16.29
C GLN A 134 -28.05 -3.77 -14.83
N ILE A 135 -29.19 -4.36 -14.45
CA ILE A 135 -29.68 -4.35 -13.07
C ILE A 135 -28.79 -5.24 -12.19
N GLU A 136 -28.54 -6.49 -12.62
CA GLU A 136 -27.65 -7.44 -11.93
C GLU A 136 -26.25 -6.84 -11.70
N HIS A 137 -25.67 -6.18 -12.72
CA HIS A 137 -24.39 -5.48 -12.63
C HIS A 137 -24.41 -4.31 -11.63
N ALA A 138 -25.50 -3.53 -11.58
CA ALA A 138 -25.67 -2.44 -10.62
C ALA A 138 -25.84 -2.96 -9.17
N GLU A 139 -26.51 -4.10 -8.99
CA GLU A 139 -26.63 -4.77 -7.69
C GLU A 139 -25.28 -5.32 -7.19
N VAL A 140 -24.48 -5.95 -8.08
CA VAL A 140 -23.13 -6.44 -7.74
C VAL A 140 -22.20 -5.30 -7.34
N ILE A 141 -22.18 -4.18 -8.07
CA ILE A 141 -21.39 -2.99 -7.68
C ILE A 141 -21.82 -2.49 -6.29
N ARG A 142 -23.13 -2.42 -6.03
CA ARG A 142 -23.67 -1.94 -4.75
C ARG A 142 -23.27 -2.82 -3.57
N ILE A 143 -23.20 -4.13 -3.77
CA ILE A 143 -22.70 -5.09 -2.76
C ILE A 143 -21.20 -4.84 -2.52
N TYR A 144 -20.41 -4.71 -3.59
CA TYR A 144 -18.97 -4.48 -3.47
C TYR A 144 -18.64 -3.16 -2.75
N GLU A 145 -19.35 -2.07 -3.05
CA GLU A 145 -19.23 -0.79 -2.32
C GLU A 145 -19.60 -0.90 -0.82
N LEU A 146 -20.53 -1.79 -0.46
CA LEU A 146 -20.93 -2.03 0.92
C LEU A 146 -19.87 -2.84 1.66
N GLU A 147 -19.38 -3.93 1.06
CA GLU A 147 -18.30 -4.76 1.61
C GLU A 147 -17.02 -3.94 1.81
N GLU A 148 -16.64 -3.13 0.81
CA GLU A 148 -15.49 -2.23 0.92
C GLU A 148 -15.66 -1.24 2.10
N ARG A 149 -16.79 -0.53 2.22
CA ARG A 149 -17.03 0.40 3.35
C ARG A 149 -16.95 -0.29 4.71
N VAL A 150 -17.48 -1.52 4.84
CA VAL A 150 -17.38 -2.31 6.07
C VAL A 150 -15.91 -2.64 6.37
N GLN A 151 -15.17 -3.13 5.39
CA GLN A 151 -13.76 -3.50 5.55
C GLN A 151 -12.85 -2.30 5.87
N TRP A 152 -13.07 -1.14 5.25
CA TRP A 152 -12.37 0.11 5.62
C TRP A 152 -12.68 0.55 7.06
N SER A 153 -13.92 0.41 7.53
CA SER A 153 -14.29 0.76 8.91
C SER A 153 -13.60 -0.16 9.94
N GLN A 154 -13.56 -1.47 9.67
CA GLN A 154 -12.87 -2.44 10.52
C GLN A 154 -11.35 -2.24 10.51
N ASN A 155 -10.75 -1.99 9.34
CA ASN A 155 -9.33 -1.66 9.21
C ASN A 155 -8.93 -0.44 10.07
N ARG A 156 -9.80 0.56 10.19
CA ARG A 156 -9.51 1.77 10.98
C ARG A 156 -9.40 1.48 12.47
N GLU A 157 -10.28 0.66 13.04
CA GLU A 157 -10.17 0.25 14.45
C GLU A 157 -9.03 -0.77 14.66
N HIS A 158 -8.70 -1.62 13.69
CA HIS A 158 -7.50 -2.48 13.75
C HIS A 158 -6.20 -1.65 13.74
N GLN A 159 -6.09 -0.64 12.87
CA GLN A 159 -4.96 0.31 12.87
C GLN A 159 -4.85 1.07 14.21
N ARG A 160 -5.99 1.48 14.78
CA ARG A 160 -6.04 2.10 16.11
C ARG A 160 -5.52 1.14 17.19
N LEU A 161 -5.99 -0.11 17.21
CA LEU A 161 -5.53 -1.15 18.13
C LEU A 161 -4.02 -1.41 18.00
N ILE A 162 -3.51 -1.51 16.77
CA ILE A 162 -2.08 -1.67 16.47
C ILE A 162 -1.27 -0.47 17.01
N SER A 163 -1.75 0.77 16.81
CA SER A 163 -1.06 1.96 17.33
C SER A 163 -1.03 2.02 18.87
N LEU A 164 -2.11 1.57 19.53
CA LEU A 164 -2.19 1.46 20.99
C LEU A 164 -1.25 0.37 21.52
N TYR A 165 -1.18 -0.78 20.84
CA TYR A 165 -0.24 -1.86 21.14
C TYR A 165 1.22 -1.44 20.96
N GLN A 166 1.58 -0.82 19.83
CA GLN A 166 2.93 -0.26 19.62
C GLN A 166 3.29 0.75 20.71
N LYS A 167 2.34 1.61 21.12
CA LYS A 167 2.53 2.57 22.21
C LYS A 167 2.68 1.91 23.59
N SER A 168 2.06 0.75 23.84
CA SER A 168 2.26 0.00 25.08
C SER A 168 3.61 -0.74 25.10
N VAL A 169 4.01 -1.36 23.99
CA VAL A 169 5.33 -2.01 23.81
C VAL A 169 6.46 -0.98 23.95
N ALA A 170 6.34 0.21 23.35
CA ALA A 170 7.30 1.29 23.51
C ALA A 170 7.44 1.73 24.98
N LYS A 171 6.33 1.88 25.71
CA LYS A 171 6.33 2.17 27.16
C LYS A 171 6.99 1.05 27.96
N GLN A 172 6.70 -0.22 27.65
CA GLN A 172 7.29 -1.38 28.34
C GLN A 172 8.80 -1.44 28.13
N ASN A 173 9.27 -1.20 26.90
CA ASN A 173 10.70 -1.17 26.58
C ASN A 173 11.43 0.01 27.26
N ALA A 174 10.81 1.19 27.31
CA ALA A 174 11.33 2.33 28.06
C ALA A 174 11.42 2.04 29.57
N ALA A 175 10.37 1.47 30.16
CA ALA A 175 10.36 1.06 31.58
C ALA A 175 11.41 -0.02 31.88
N ARG A 176 11.63 -0.97 30.95
CA ARG A 176 12.68 -1.99 31.05
C ARG A 176 14.08 -1.38 31.00
N ALA A 177 14.32 -0.42 30.10
CA ALA A 177 15.58 0.32 30.02
C ALA A 177 15.85 1.13 31.30
N ILE A 178 14.84 1.84 31.82
CA ILE A 178 14.91 2.59 33.09
C ILE A 178 15.19 1.65 34.28
N SER A 179 14.53 0.48 34.33
CA SER A 179 14.81 -0.53 35.35
C SER A 179 16.25 -1.05 35.26
N LEU A 180 16.78 -1.27 34.05
CA LEU A 180 18.18 -1.67 33.87
C LEU A 180 19.16 -0.57 34.32
N THR A 181 18.94 0.71 33.97
CA THR A 181 19.83 1.79 34.40
C THR A 181 19.81 1.99 35.92
N TYR A 182 18.65 1.95 36.58
CA TYR A 182 18.59 1.96 38.05
C TYR A 182 19.29 0.74 38.68
N ASN A 183 19.18 -0.45 38.08
CA ASN A 183 19.92 -1.62 38.54
C ASN A 183 21.45 -1.47 38.37
N PHE A 184 21.94 -0.76 37.35
CA PHE A 184 23.36 -0.43 37.22
C PHE A 184 23.81 0.62 38.25
N ILE A 185 23.03 1.69 38.45
CA ILE A 185 23.30 2.73 39.47
C ILE A 185 23.36 2.09 40.87
N LEU A 186 22.41 1.23 41.21
CA LEU A 186 22.36 0.52 42.50
C LEU A 186 23.55 -0.44 42.68
N LYS A 187 24.05 -1.07 41.60
CA LYS A 187 25.28 -1.87 41.63
C LYS A 187 26.55 -1.02 41.82
N ILE A 188 26.59 0.19 41.27
CA ILE A 188 27.69 1.14 41.47
C ILE A 188 27.69 1.63 42.92
N LEU A 189 26.56 2.17 43.41
CA LEU A 189 26.41 2.64 44.79
C LEU A 189 26.74 1.57 45.85
N LYS A 190 26.45 0.29 45.57
CA LYS A 190 26.87 -0.82 46.44
C LYS A 190 28.38 -1.07 46.44
N LYS A 191 29.08 -0.88 45.31
CA LYS A 191 30.55 -0.94 45.26
C LYS A 191 31.16 0.25 46.00
N ASP A 192 30.61 1.45 45.79
CA ASP A 192 31.10 2.67 46.41
C ASP A 192 30.92 2.60 47.94
N ALA A 193 29.78 2.09 48.43
CA ALA A 193 29.56 1.83 49.85
C ALA A 193 30.63 0.89 50.45
N MET A 194 30.89 -0.26 49.81
CA MET A 194 31.95 -1.18 50.26
C MET A 194 33.34 -0.53 50.22
N TYR A 195 33.62 0.32 49.20
CA TYR A 195 34.87 1.07 49.12
C TYR A 195 35.01 2.06 50.30
N TYR A 196 33.96 2.84 50.59
CA TYR A 196 33.98 3.77 51.73
C TYR A 196 34.07 3.06 53.09
N GLU A 197 33.44 1.89 53.26
CA GLU A 197 33.60 1.06 54.46
C GLU A 197 35.05 0.56 54.62
N THR A 198 35.69 0.05 53.56
CA THR A 198 37.10 -0.37 53.64
C THR A 198 38.05 0.79 53.89
N LEU A 199 37.81 1.96 53.26
CA LEU A 199 38.58 3.18 53.51
C LEU A 199 38.43 3.68 54.95
N LEU A 200 37.20 3.69 55.50
CA LEU A 200 36.94 4.08 56.88
C LEU A 200 37.59 3.11 57.88
N ASN A 201 37.55 1.81 57.61
CA ASN A 201 38.23 0.81 58.44
C ASN A 201 39.76 0.99 58.42
N ASN A 202 40.35 1.26 57.25
CA ASN A 202 41.78 1.57 57.13
C ASN A 202 42.16 2.84 57.90
N LEU A 203 41.37 3.92 57.81
CA LEU A 203 41.57 5.15 58.58
C LEU A 203 41.42 4.93 60.10
N GLN A 204 40.52 4.05 60.54
CA GLN A 204 40.41 3.67 61.96
C GLN A 204 41.61 2.85 62.45
N LEU A 205 42.16 1.96 61.62
CA LEU A 205 43.37 1.20 61.92
C LEU A 205 44.60 2.11 61.98
N ASP A 206 44.75 3.02 61.01
CA ASP A 206 45.84 3.99 60.99
C ASP A 206 45.76 4.95 62.18
N ARG A 207 44.59 5.51 62.50
CA ARG A 207 44.41 6.31 63.74
C ARG A 207 44.86 5.55 64.99
N ARG A 208 44.53 4.25 65.11
CA ARG A 208 44.99 3.40 66.22
C ARG A 208 46.51 3.16 66.18
N SER A 209 47.13 3.13 65.00
CA SER A 209 48.58 3.04 64.82
C SER A 209 49.28 4.34 65.25
N GLN A 210 48.84 5.48 64.70
CA GLN A 210 49.34 6.81 65.04
C GLN A 210 49.24 7.10 66.54
N CYS A 211 48.12 6.80 67.19
CA CYS A 211 48.00 6.96 68.66
C CYS A 211 48.99 6.10 69.45
N LYS A 212 49.33 4.88 68.99
CA LYS A 212 50.35 4.03 69.62
C LYS A 212 51.77 4.59 69.40
N VAL A 213 52.05 5.15 68.22
CA VAL A 213 53.32 5.80 67.92
C VAL A 213 53.49 7.04 68.80
N ILE A 214 52.51 7.95 68.81
CA ILE A 214 52.52 9.16 69.64
C ILE A 214 52.75 8.81 71.11
N LEU A 215 52.00 7.86 71.68
CA LEU A 215 52.18 7.43 73.07
C LEU A 215 53.61 6.92 73.35
N ARG A 216 54.19 6.12 72.45
CA ARG A 216 55.58 5.66 72.57
C ARG A 216 56.59 6.80 72.46
N THR A 217 56.37 7.75 71.54
CA THR A 217 57.21 8.94 71.38
C THR A 217 57.12 9.87 72.61
N THR A 218 55.94 10.01 73.22
CA THR A 218 55.78 10.76 74.48
C THR A 218 56.53 10.08 75.62
N ILE A 219 56.41 8.75 75.79
CA ILE A 219 57.14 8.00 76.84
C ILE A 219 58.66 8.10 76.62
N MET A 220 59.14 7.91 75.38
CA MET A 220 60.56 8.04 75.06
C MET A 220 61.06 9.49 75.27
N GLY A 221 60.24 10.49 74.94
CA GLY A 221 60.55 11.90 75.18
C GLY A 221 60.57 12.27 76.67
N GLN A 222 59.73 11.64 77.49
CA GLN A 222 59.77 11.78 78.96
C GLN A 222 61.06 11.17 79.53
N ILE A 223 61.41 9.95 79.13
CA ILE A 223 62.67 9.30 79.56
C ILE A 223 63.89 10.13 79.14
N ALA A 224 63.93 10.62 77.89
CA ALA A 224 65.02 11.48 77.43
C ALA A 224 65.07 12.84 78.15
N ALA A 225 63.92 13.41 78.55
CA ALA A 225 63.87 14.63 79.37
C ALA A 225 64.36 14.37 80.81
N GLU A 226 64.04 13.22 81.38
CA GLU A 226 64.56 12.78 82.69
C GLU A 226 66.08 12.57 82.62
N GLU A 227 66.59 11.82 81.64
CA GLU A 227 68.03 11.61 81.43
C GLU A 227 68.79 12.92 81.20
N THR A 228 68.27 13.85 80.39
CA THR A 228 68.92 15.15 80.14
C THR A 228 68.91 16.06 81.36
N ASN A 229 67.83 16.08 82.16
CA ASN A 229 67.80 16.78 83.45
C ASN A 229 68.79 16.16 84.46
N ASP A 230 68.88 14.83 84.51
CA ASP A 230 69.81 14.12 85.39
C ASP A 230 71.28 14.36 84.98
N ILE A 231 71.55 14.47 83.68
CA ILE A 231 72.82 14.94 83.11
C ILE A 231 73.08 16.41 83.44
N GLU A 232 72.09 17.30 83.32
CA GLU A 232 72.21 18.71 83.68
C GLU A 232 72.51 18.89 85.18
N MET A 233 71.90 18.09 86.06
CA MET A 233 72.22 18.07 87.50
C MET A 233 73.64 17.57 87.79
N LYS A 234 74.13 16.58 87.03
CA LYS A 234 75.53 16.11 87.10
C LYS A 234 76.49 17.20 86.63
N TYR A 235 76.23 17.85 85.50
CA TYR A 235 77.00 19.01 85.04
C TYR A 235 76.96 20.16 86.05
N LYS A 236 75.78 20.53 86.58
CA LYS A 236 75.64 21.56 87.64
C LYS A 236 76.38 21.20 88.93
N ARG A 237 76.75 19.94 89.17
CA ARG A 237 77.63 19.54 90.28
C ARG A 237 79.09 19.72 89.87
N ILE A 238 79.49 19.11 88.77
CA ILE A 238 80.86 19.18 88.22
C ILE A 238 81.29 20.63 87.96
N THR A 239 80.41 21.52 87.49
CA THR A 239 80.76 22.95 87.28
C THR A 239 80.92 23.72 88.58
N ARG A 240 80.28 23.33 89.69
CA ARG A 240 80.58 23.89 91.02
C ARG A 240 81.92 23.37 91.54
N ASP A 241 82.18 22.08 91.39
CA ASP A 241 83.44 21.45 91.83
C ASP A 241 84.64 22.00 91.02
N VAL A 242 84.48 22.14 89.70
CA VAL A 242 85.44 22.77 88.79
C VAL A 242 85.52 24.28 89.01
N TRP A 243 84.45 25.00 89.34
CA TRP A 243 84.55 26.43 89.67
C TRP A 243 85.32 26.64 90.99
N ASN A 244 85.10 25.79 92.01
CA ASN A 244 85.90 25.81 93.22
C ASN A 244 87.39 25.56 92.89
N ASN A 245 87.70 24.49 92.15
CA ASN A 245 89.08 24.16 91.80
C ASN A 245 89.72 25.16 90.82
N MET A 246 88.93 25.78 89.93
CA MET A 246 89.41 26.81 89.02
C MET A 246 89.60 28.14 89.74
N LYS A 247 88.83 28.45 90.79
CA LYS A 247 89.07 29.60 91.68
C LYS A 247 90.27 29.38 92.60
N GLU A 248 90.57 28.13 92.97
CA GLU A 248 91.84 27.75 93.58
C GLU A 248 93.02 27.92 92.61
N ARG A 249 92.85 27.51 91.34
CA ARG A 249 93.88 27.72 90.29
C ARG A 249 94.02 29.18 89.87
N GLU A 250 92.96 29.96 89.85
CA GLU A 250 92.96 31.40 89.54
C GLU A 250 93.82 32.14 90.56
N ARG A 251 93.65 31.84 91.86
CA ARG A 251 94.54 32.32 92.94
C ARG A 251 96.01 31.90 92.77
N MET A 252 96.30 30.81 92.05
CA MET A 252 97.64 30.38 91.69
C MET A 252 98.13 30.93 90.33
N LEU A 253 97.22 31.37 89.45
CA LEU A 253 97.52 31.82 88.09
C LEU A 253 97.59 33.35 87.98
N THR A 254 96.89 34.13 88.80
CA THR A 254 97.14 35.57 88.91
C THR A 254 98.60 35.80 89.31
N HIS A 255 99.07 35.02 90.29
CA HIS A 255 100.46 34.94 90.75
C HIS A 255 101.49 34.51 89.67
N LEU A 256 101.03 34.03 88.51
CA LEU A 256 101.87 33.65 87.36
C LEU A 256 101.65 34.53 86.12
N HIS A 257 100.48 35.13 85.92
CA HIS A 257 100.22 36.01 84.77
C HIS A 257 100.89 37.38 84.92
N GLU A 258 101.10 37.80 86.18
CA GLU A 258 102.05 38.85 86.60
C GLU A 258 103.50 38.65 86.08
N GLN A 259 103.80 37.54 85.40
CA GLN A 259 105.13 37.17 84.88
C GLN A 259 105.19 37.02 83.35
N VAL A 260 104.09 37.26 82.61
CA VAL A 260 103.96 36.84 81.18
C VAL A 260 103.43 37.93 80.24
N GLU A 261 102.65 38.90 80.71
CA GLU A 261 102.00 39.91 79.83
C GLU A 261 103.03 40.80 79.09
N ASP A 262 104.28 40.84 79.56
CA ASP A 262 105.44 41.52 78.96
C ASP A 262 105.79 41.12 77.51
N LEU A 263 105.22 40.03 76.97
CA LEU A 263 105.81 39.32 75.81
C LEU A 263 105.08 39.41 74.44
N TRP A 264 103.79 39.73 74.36
CA TRP A 264 102.98 39.37 73.17
C TRP A 264 102.71 40.49 72.12
N SER A 265 103.13 41.73 72.34
CA SER A 265 102.66 42.93 71.61
C SER A 265 103.17 43.14 70.15
N PHE A 266 103.36 42.07 69.34
CA PHE A 266 104.34 42.07 68.24
C PHE A 266 103.90 41.79 66.76
N ALA A 267 102.77 41.11 66.38
CA ALA A 267 102.78 40.32 65.09
C ALA A 267 101.50 40.00 64.18
N GLN A 268 100.80 40.88 63.37
CA GLN A 268 99.56 40.47 62.53
C GLN A 268 99.09 41.26 61.18
N SER A 269 98.64 40.64 59.98
CA SER A 269 97.74 41.14 58.76
C SER A 269 97.66 40.36 57.31
N LEU A 270 96.67 40.55 56.30
CA LEU A 270 96.64 40.24 54.73
C LEU A 270 95.30 40.31 53.77
N ILE A 271 95.27 40.08 52.37
CA ILE A 271 94.23 40.46 51.23
C ILE A 271 93.93 39.51 49.89
N ARG A 272 93.02 39.80 48.84
CA ARG A 272 92.46 38.99 47.58
C ARG A 272 91.77 39.79 46.31
N THR A 273 91.12 39.42 45.09
CA THR A 273 90.98 38.37 43.92
C THR A 273 90.00 38.72 42.62
N GLU A 274 89.70 37.84 41.56
CA GLU A 274 88.65 37.75 40.36
C GLU A 274 88.82 38.40 38.86
N SER A 275 88.16 38.25 37.60
CA SER A 275 87.06 37.54 36.68
C SER A 275 87.18 37.89 35.08
N GLU A 276 86.46 37.70 33.87
CA GLU A 276 85.33 36.99 33.00
C GLU A 276 85.32 37.48 31.42
N MET A 277 84.61 37.25 30.21
CA MET A 277 83.59 36.46 29.30
C MET A 277 83.58 36.97 27.71
N ILE A 278 82.85 36.77 26.50
CA ILE A 278 81.79 36.01 25.61
C ILE A 278 81.67 36.65 24.08
N MET A 279 81.03 36.39 22.83
CA MET A 279 80.28 35.47 21.77
C MET A 279 80.07 36.22 20.30
N GLN A 280 79.42 36.00 19.05
CA GLN A 280 78.65 35.09 18.02
C GLN A 280 78.33 35.90 16.60
N GLU A 281 77.80 35.68 15.29
CA GLU A 281 77.27 34.80 14.09
C GLU A 281 77.07 35.63 12.68
N THR A 282 76.44 35.44 11.42
CA THR A 282 76.00 34.52 10.20
C THR A 282 75.48 35.40 8.91
N VAL A 283 74.91 35.18 7.63
CA VAL A 283 74.52 34.24 6.43
C VAL A 283 73.97 35.11 5.13
N ILE A 284 73.52 34.91 3.80
CA ILE A 284 72.93 33.95 2.69
C ILE A 284 73.18 34.31 1.09
N LYS A 285 72.33 34.00 0.02
CA LYS A 285 72.53 34.07 -1.54
C LYS A 285 71.29 34.27 -2.59
N SER A 286 71.43 34.26 -3.98
CA SER A 286 70.43 34.60 -5.13
C SER A 286 70.53 33.96 -6.62
N ASN A 287 69.78 34.39 -7.73
CA ASN A 287 69.56 33.74 -9.13
C ASN A 287 69.16 34.62 -10.44
N GLU A 288 68.97 34.11 -11.72
CA GLU A 288 68.67 34.81 -13.09
C GLU A 288 67.78 34.07 -14.25
N THR A 289 67.72 34.46 -15.59
CA THR A 289 66.54 34.35 -16.59
C THR A 289 66.59 33.85 -18.15
N LEU A 290 66.22 34.57 -19.29
CA LEU A 290 65.40 34.08 -20.53
C LEU A 290 65.64 34.48 -22.10
N ASP A 291 64.78 33.93 -23.06
CA ASP A 291 64.28 34.28 -24.50
C ASP A 291 64.94 33.88 -25.91
N LYS A 292 64.19 33.76 -27.09
CA LYS A 292 64.66 33.54 -28.56
C LYS A 292 63.86 33.75 -29.97
N GLN A 293 62.52 33.81 -30.24
CA GLN A 293 61.82 33.15 -31.43
C GLN A 293 61.54 33.73 -32.89
N ILE A 294 61.59 35.04 -33.22
CA ILE A 294 60.76 35.62 -34.35
C ILE A 294 61.21 35.35 -35.83
N LYS A 295 62.50 35.15 -36.13
CA LYS A 295 63.06 35.35 -37.49
C LYS A 295 62.74 34.30 -38.58
N SER A 296 62.01 33.23 -38.28
CA SER A 296 61.89 32.05 -39.16
C SER A 296 60.76 32.10 -40.20
N LEU A 297 59.89 33.11 -40.17
CA LEU A 297 58.64 33.13 -40.96
C LEU A 297 58.76 33.74 -42.37
N GLU A 298 59.72 34.63 -42.61
CA GLU A 298 59.79 35.42 -43.85
C GLU A 298 60.27 34.60 -45.06
N ASP A 299 61.25 33.70 -44.85
CA ASP A 299 61.83 32.82 -45.88
C ASP A 299 60.84 31.84 -46.55
N VAL A 300 59.67 31.64 -45.94
CA VAL A 300 58.65 30.70 -46.43
C VAL A 300 57.88 31.29 -47.63
N PHE A 301 57.56 32.59 -47.60
CA PHE A 301 56.65 33.20 -48.58
C PHE A 301 57.25 33.30 -49.98
N ASN A 302 58.55 33.62 -50.10
CA ASN A 302 59.21 33.79 -51.41
C ASN A 302 59.14 32.50 -52.25
N LYS A 303 59.32 31.33 -51.63
CA LYS A 303 59.33 30.02 -52.30
C LYS A 303 57.99 29.65 -52.96
N ILE A 304 56.87 30.16 -52.44
CA ILE A 304 55.53 29.83 -52.94
C ILE A 304 55.24 30.59 -54.26
N LYS A 305 55.69 31.84 -54.37
CA LYS A 305 55.54 32.69 -55.56
C LYS A 305 56.07 32.00 -56.82
N ASP A 306 57.31 31.50 -56.75
CA ASP A 306 58.01 30.92 -57.89
C ASP A 306 57.35 29.60 -58.34
N SER A 307 56.85 28.80 -57.37
CA SER A 307 56.17 27.52 -57.65
C SER A 307 54.83 27.63 -58.41
N LEU A 308 54.18 28.80 -58.37
CA LEU A 308 52.87 29.02 -59.02
C LEU A 308 53.00 29.74 -60.38
N LEU A 309 54.21 30.10 -60.81
CA LEU A 309 54.51 30.82 -62.05
C LEU A 309 53.74 32.15 -62.18
N VAL A 310 53.64 32.91 -61.08
CA VAL A 310 52.88 34.17 -61.02
C VAL A 310 53.79 35.39 -60.84
N HIS A 311 53.64 36.38 -61.73
CA HIS A 311 54.51 37.55 -61.80
C HIS A 311 54.32 38.53 -60.62
N THR A 312 53.12 38.59 -60.02
CA THR A 312 52.78 39.50 -58.90
C THR A 312 51.95 38.79 -57.84
N TYR A 313 52.28 38.98 -56.56
CA TYR A 313 51.55 38.39 -55.42
C TYR A 313 50.02 38.58 -55.50
N ARG A 314 49.55 39.70 -56.04
CA ARG A 314 48.12 40.00 -56.23
C ARG A 314 47.40 39.01 -57.15
N GLU A 315 48.03 38.53 -58.22
CA GLU A 315 47.43 37.52 -59.10
C GLU A 315 47.44 36.14 -58.42
N MET A 316 48.47 35.83 -57.62
CA MET A 316 48.54 34.60 -56.82
C MET A 316 47.36 34.57 -55.84
N PHE A 317 47.11 35.68 -55.12
CA PHE A 317 45.92 35.80 -54.28
C PHE A 317 44.62 35.65 -55.07
N SER A 318 44.48 36.28 -56.25
CA SER A 318 43.25 36.14 -57.07
C SER A 318 42.98 34.70 -57.51
N ARG A 319 43.99 33.97 -57.99
CA ARG A 319 43.85 32.56 -58.40
C ARG A 319 43.53 31.66 -57.21
N LEU A 320 44.17 31.89 -56.06
CA LEU A 320 43.86 31.18 -54.81
C LEU A 320 42.45 31.51 -54.30
N GLU A 321 41.99 32.75 -54.45
CA GLU A 321 40.64 33.18 -54.04
C GLU A 321 39.56 32.50 -54.89
N ASP A 322 39.73 32.43 -56.21
CA ASP A 322 38.76 31.75 -57.09
C ASP A 322 38.81 30.23 -56.96
N GLN A 323 39.99 29.63 -56.76
CA GLN A 323 40.12 28.23 -56.36
C GLN A 323 39.44 27.98 -55.01
N MET A 324 39.54 28.91 -54.06
CA MET A 324 38.88 28.83 -52.76
C MET A 324 37.36 28.96 -52.89
N LYS A 325 36.82 29.86 -53.74
CA LYS A 325 35.37 29.97 -54.03
C LYS A 325 34.80 28.69 -54.67
N GLN A 326 35.55 28.08 -55.59
CA GLN A 326 35.15 26.80 -56.18
C GLN A 326 35.19 25.67 -55.13
N ARG A 327 36.23 25.64 -54.30
CA ARG A 327 36.37 24.68 -53.19
C ARG A 327 35.27 24.83 -52.14
N THR A 328 34.92 26.05 -51.70
CA THR A 328 33.84 26.27 -50.74
C THR A 328 32.49 25.87 -51.31
N ARG A 329 32.18 26.21 -52.57
CA ARG A 329 30.95 25.77 -53.23
C ARG A 329 30.83 24.25 -53.32
N LEU A 330 31.92 23.54 -53.62
CA LEU A 330 31.94 22.07 -53.66
C LEU A 330 31.85 21.45 -52.26
N LEU A 331 32.51 22.04 -51.26
CA LEU A 331 32.39 21.63 -49.85
C LEU A 331 30.97 21.84 -49.32
N GLU A 332 30.32 22.98 -49.61
CA GLU A 332 28.92 23.20 -49.25
C GLU A 332 27.98 22.17 -49.87
N GLN A 333 28.20 21.79 -51.14
CA GLN A 333 27.39 20.77 -51.80
C GLN A 333 27.63 19.39 -51.19
N PHE A 334 28.89 19.07 -50.85
CA PHE A 334 29.25 17.84 -50.14
C PHE A 334 28.61 17.80 -48.74
N ASP A 335 28.70 18.87 -47.97
CA ASP A 335 28.13 18.99 -46.62
C ASP A 335 26.60 18.87 -46.63
N ARG A 336 25.91 19.41 -47.65
CA ARG A 336 24.47 19.20 -47.84
C ARG A 336 24.15 17.72 -48.06
N ASN A 337 24.86 17.08 -48.99
CA ASN A 337 24.68 15.65 -49.29
C ASN A 337 24.99 14.76 -48.07
N VAL A 338 26.02 15.09 -47.27
CA VAL A 338 26.34 14.39 -46.01
C VAL A 338 25.25 14.59 -44.98
N LYS A 339 24.75 15.82 -44.77
CA LYS A 339 23.64 16.10 -43.84
C LYS A 339 22.35 15.39 -44.25
N GLU A 340 22.04 15.30 -45.54
CA GLU A 340 20.90 14.54 -46.05
C GLU A 340 21.06 13.03 -45.82
N ARG A 341 22.24 12.47 -46.16
CA ARG A 341 22.58 11.07 -45.87
C ARG A 341 22.45 10.76 -44.37
N ASP A 342 22.96 11.64 -43.52
CA ASP A 342 23.01 11.41 -42.07
C ASP A 342 21.63 11.61 -41.42
N ALA A 343 20.79 12.50 -41.94
CA ALA A 343 19.38 12.60 -41.56
C ALA A 343 18.58 11.35 -41.97
N LEU A 344 18.87 10.74 -43.12
CA LEU A 344 18.27 9.46 -43.53
C LEU A 344 18.77 8.28 -42.66
N LEU A 345 20.07 8.26 -42.33
CA LEU A 345 20.63 7.26 -41.41
C LEU A 345 20.10 7.40 -39.98
N LEU A 346 19.88 8.64 -39.51
CA LEU A 346 19.25 8.91 -38.21
C LEU A 346 17.81 8.39 -38.19
N LYS A 347 16.98 8.78 -39.18
CA LYS A 347 15.60 8.26 -39.33
C LYS A 347 15.55 6.73 -39.42
N LYS A 348 16.53 6.09 -40.08
CA LYS A 348 16.65 4.63 -40.11
C LYS A 348 16.98 4.05 -38.73
N LYS A 349 17.87 4.67 -37.96
CA LYS A 349 18.19 4.25 -36.57
C LYS A 349 17.00 4.43 -35.64
N GLU A 350 16.26 5.54 -35.76
CA GLU A 350 15.02 5.80 -35.02
C GLU A 350 13.93 4.76 -35.34
N ALA A 351 13.74 4.44 -36.61
CA ALA A 351 12.81 3.39 -37.06
C ALA A 351 13.20 1.99 -36.56
N LEU A 352 14.50 1.67 -36.53
CA LEU A 352 15.00 0.39 -35.99
C LEU A 352 14.89 0.32 -34.46
N SER A 353 15.18 1.42 -33.75
CA SER A 353 15.05 1.49 -32.28
C SER A 353 13.59 1.44 -31.85
N THR A 354 12.68 2.10 -32.56
CA THR A 354 11.23 1.99 -32.28
C THR A 354 10.72 0.59 -32.56
N LEU A 355 11.17 -0.07 -33.65
CA LEU A 355 10.87 -1.48 -33.92
C LEU A 355 11.35 -2.40 -32.79
N SER A 356 12.62 -2.31 -32.37
CA SER A 356 13.14 -3.13 -31.28
C SER A 356 12.41 -2.86 -29.97
N ASN A 357 12.02 -1.61 -29.69
CA ASN A 357 11.24 -1.28 -28.50
C ASN A 357 9.85 -1.95 -28.54
N PHE A 358 9.17 -1.96 -29.69
CA PHE A 358 7.90 -2.70 -29.84
C PHE A 358 8.08 -4.22 -29.69
N GLU A 359 9.19 -4.79 -30.16
CA GLU A 359 9.52 -6.20 -29.96
C GLU A 359 9.76 -6.52 -28.48
N TYR A 360 10.59 -5.74 -27.78
CA TYR A 360 10.82 -5.90 -26.34
C TYR A 360 9.55 -5.69 -25.51
N THR A 361 8.74 -4.65 -25.78
CA THR A 361 7.45 -4.44 -25.08
C THR A 361 6.48 -5.59 -25.33
N ARG A 362 6.46 -6.16 -26.54
CA ARG A 362 5.63 -7.33 -26.87
C ARG A 362 6.11 -8.61 -26.16
N VAL A 363 7.42 -8.81 -26.03
CA VAL A 363 7.97 -9.96 -25.29
C VAL A 363 7.70 -9.80 -23.80
N ALA A 364 8.06 -8.65 -23.20
CA ALA A 364 7.84 -8.36 -21.79
C ALA A 364 6.36 -8.51 -21.38
N GLY A 365 5.42 -7.91 -22.13
CA GLY A 365 3.99 -8.04 -21.84
C GLY A 365 3.43 -9.46 -22.00
N VAL A 366 4.10 -10.35 -22.75
CA VAL A 366 3.76 -11.78 -22.84
C VAL A 366 4.41 -12.57 -21.69
N GLU A 367 5.60 -12.20 -21.25
CA GLU A 367 6.28 -12.80 -20.10
C GLU A 367 5.58 -12.44 -18.78
N GLU A 368 5.24 -11.16 -18.59
CA GLU A 368 4.40 -10.66 -17.48
C GLU A 368 3.06 -11.39 -17.41
N TYR A 369 2.32 -11.45 -18.54
CA TYR A 369 1.05 -12.18 -18.61
C TYR A 369 1.18 -13.68 -18.29
N ASN A 370 2.28 -14.33 -18.70
CA ASN A 370 2.52 -15.72 -18.36
C ASN A 370 2.93 -15.90 -16.88
N ALA A 371 3.66 -14.95 -16.30
CA ALA A 371 3.99 -14.95 -14.87
C ALA A 371 2.72 -14.78 -14.01
N ASP A 372 1.89 -13.77 -14.29
CA ASP A 372 0.61 -13.55 -13.60
C ASP A 372 -0.32 -14.77 -13.71
N LYS A 373 -0.41 -15.36 -14.91
CA LYS A 373 -1.18 -16.60 -15.15
C LYS A 373 -0.66 -17.76 -14.29
N ASN A 374 0.64 -17.92 -14.14
CA ASN A 374 1.22 -18.98 -13.31
C ASN A 374 0.96 -18.73 -11.82
N ILE A 375 1.14 -17.49 -11.34
CA ILE A 375 0.83 -17.07 -9.97
C ILE A 375 -0.66 -17.33 -9.64
N LEU A 376 -1.58 -17.01 -10.56
CA LEU A 376 -3.00 -17.30 -10.40
C LEU A 376 -3.30 -18.80 -10.33
N LEU A 377 -2.61 -19.63 -11.12
CA LEU A 377 -2.74 -21.09 -11.07
C LEU A 377 -2.24 -21.67 -9.74
N GLU A 378 -1.13 -21.16 -9.20
CA GLU A 378 -0.62 -21.53 -7.87
C GLU A 378 -1.58 -21.12 -6.75
N GLN A 379 -2.15 -19.91 -6.82
CA GLN A 379 -3.18 -19.46 -5.87
C GLN A 379 -4.42 -20.36 -5.91
N ILE A 380 -4.89 -20.76 -7.09
CA ILE A 380 -6.00 -21.71 -7.25
C ILE A 380 -5.64 -23.09 -6.67
N ALA A 381 -4.40 -23.56 -6.86
CA ALA A 381 -3.94 -24.83 -6.28
C ALA A 381 -3.89 -24.76 -4.74
N MET A 382 -3.35 -23.69 -4.16
CA MET A 382 -3.34 -23.46 -2.71
C MET A 382 -4.75 -23.36 -2.12
N GLN A 383 -5.68 -22.69 -2.79
CA GLN A 383 -7.09 -22.63 -2.36
C GLN A 383 -7.75 -24.01 -2.37
N LYS A 384 -7.53 -24.82 -3.42
CA LYS A 384 -8.01 -26.20 -3.49
C LYS A 384 -7.44 -27.09 -2.39
N LYS A 385 -6.15 -26.94 -2.04
CA LYS A 385 -5.54 -27.65 -0.90
C LYS A 385 -6.21 -27.28 0.43
N ARG A 386 -6.40 -25.97 0.69
CA ARG A 386 -7.11 -25.45 1.87
C ARG A 386 -8.57 -25.91 1.96
N GLU A 387 -9.25 -26.08 0.83
CA GLU A 387 -10.58 -26.69 0.78
C GLU A 387 -10.56 -28.17 1.17
N LEU A 388 -9.59 -28.95 0.68
CA LEU A 388 -9.44 -30.36 1.00
C LEU A 388 -9.16 -30.55 2.50
N GLU A 389 -8.23 -29.77 3.05
CA GLU A 389 -7.90 -29.74 4.49
C GLU A 389 -9.15 -29.44 5.32
N LYS A 390 -9.91 -28.38 4.98
CA LYS A 390 -11.17 -28.04 5.66
C LYS A 390 -12.26 -29.10 5.49
N LYS A 391 -12.22 -29.92 4.43
CA LYS A 391 -13.15 -31.06 4.23
C LYS A 391 -12.73 -32.27 5.07
N ASN A 392 -11.44 -32.51 5.28
CA ASN A 392 -10.93 -33.58 6.13
C ASN A 392 -11.15 -33.26 7.62
N VAL A 393 -10.78 -32.07 8.09
CA VAL A 393 -11.03 -31.60 9.47
C VAL A 393 -12.52 -31.69 9.84
N LYS A 394 -13.42 -31.45 8.89
CA LYS A 394 -14.87 -31.64 9.08
C LYS A 394 -15.32 -33.10 9.20
N LYS A 395 -14.62 -34.06 8.60
CA LYS A 395 -14.85 -35.50 8.81
C LYS A 395 -14.38 -35.92 10.19
N GLU A 396 -13.14 -35.59 10.53
CA GLU A 396 -12.52 -35.88 11.84
C GLU A 396 -13.37 -35.35 13.00
N HIS A 397 -13.85 -34.10 12.90
CA HIS A 397 -14.77 -33.52 13.90
C HIS A 397 -16.16 -34.18 13.89
N GLY A 398 -16.61 -34.72 12.75
CA GLY A 398 -17.87 -35.45 12.63
C GLY A 398 -17.79 -36.84 13.27
N GLU A 399 -16.71 -37.56 13.00
CA GLU A 399 -16.37 -38.88 13.58
C GLU A 399 -16.23 -38.75 15.10
N LEU A 400 -15.45 -37.79 15.59
CA LEU A 400 -15.31 -37.52 17.03
C LEU A 400 -16.65 -37.08 17.69
N LEU A 401 -17.56 -36.43 16.96
CA LEU A 401 -18.93 -36.17 17.44
C LEU A 401 -19.80 -37.44 17.50
N MET A 402 -19.61 -38.40 16.58
CA MET A 402 -20.26 -39.71 16.65
C MET A 402 -19.73 -40.52 17.83
N ASP A 403 -18.42 -40.51 18.09
CA ASP A 403 -17.81 -41.20 19.23
C ASP A 403 -18.28 -40.63 20.57
N ILE A 404 -18.27 -39.30 20.73
CA ILE A 404 -18.82 -38.64 21.93
C ILE A 404 -20.28 -39.00 22.13
N ARG A 405 -21.08 -39.02 21.06
CA ARG A 405 -22.50 -39.40 21.11
C ARG A 405 -22.69 -40.87 21.49
N ALA A 406 -21.90 -41.79 20.93
CA ALA A 406 -21.95 -43.21 21.27
C ALA A 406 -21.55 -43.45 22.73
N ALA A 407 -20.49 -42.78 23.20
CA ALA A 407 -20.07 -42.80 24.61
C ALA A 407 -21.17 -42.28 25.54
N LEU A 408 -21.83 -41.15 25.20
CA LEU A 408 -22.96 -40.62 25.96
C LEU A 408 -24.17 -41.56 25.95
N GLN A 409 -24.50 -42.19 24.82
CA GLN A 409 -25.59 -43.18 24.74
C GLN A 409 -25.28 -44.43 25.60
N ASN A 410 -24.03 -44.89 25.59
CA ASN A 410 -23.55 -45.97 26.48
C ASN A 410 -23.64 -45.56 27.97
N MET A 411 -23.29 -44.32 28.32
CA MET A 411 -23.48 -43.80 29.68
C MET A 411 -24.96 -43.74 30.07
N VAL A 412 -25.85 -43.26 29.20
CA VAL A 412 -27.31 -43.28 29.48
C VAL A 412 -27.81 -44.71 29.70
N ALA A 413 -27.34 -45.68 28.90
CA ALA A 413 -27.68 -47.09 29.03
C ALA A 413 -27.23 -47.70 30.38
N MET A 414 -25.99 -47.45 30.80
CA MET A 414 -25.47 -47.86 32.11
C MET A 414 -26.24 -47.20 33.27
N LEU A 415 -26.78 -45.99 33.05
CA LEU A 415 -27.57 -45.22 34.02
C LEU A 415 -29.08 -45.50 33.95
N VAL A 416 -29.53 -46.54 33.24
CA VAL A 416 -30.97 -46.90 33.15
C VAL A 416 -31.58 -47.26 34.51
N CYS A 417 -30.81 -47.85 35.43
CA CYS A 417 -31.29 -48.22 36.77
C CYS A 417 -31.56 -47.03 37.71
N VAL A 418 -31.16 -45.81 37.34
CA VAL A 418 -31.32 -44.59 38.17
C VAL A 418 -32.75 -44.06 38.04
N LYS A 419 -33.70 -44.67 38.77
CA LYS A 419 -35.09 -44.20 38.83
C LYS A 419 -35.22 -42.93 39.69
N ARG A 420 -36.08 -42.02 39.23
CA ARG A 420 -36.38 -40.74 39.89
C ARG A 420 -36.96 -40.96 41.29
N GLY A 421 -36.27 -40.47 42.33
CA GLY A 421 -36.80 -40.42 43.68
C GLY A 421 -38.00 -39.47 43.79
N ASN A 422 -39.22 -40.03 43.75
CA ASN A 422 -40.45 -39.26 43.95
C ASN A 422 -40.55 -38.81 45.40
N ARG A 423 -40.72 -37.50 45.63
CA ARG A 423 -41.08 -36.98 46.97
C ARG A 423 -42.43 -37.54 47.38
N VAL A 424 -42.52 -38.01 48.62
CA VAL A 424 -43.70 -38.69 49.18
C VAL A 424 -44.95 -37.81 49.12
N PRO A 425 -46.03 -38.20 48.41
CA PRO A 425 -47.35 -37.63 48.63
C PRO A 425 -47.96 -38.24 49.91
N THR A 426 -48.66 -37.41 50.69
CA THR A 426 -49.31 -37.85 51.94
C THR A 426 -50.45 -38.83 51.69
N LYS A 427 -50.60 -39.82 52.58
CA LYS A 427 -51.56 -40.92 52.46
C LYS A 427 -53.03 -40.44 52.42
N LYS A 428 -53.83 -41.06 51.55
CA LYS A 428 -55.00 -41.87 51.95
C LYS A 428 -55.27 -42.97 50.88
N PRO A 429 -56.04 -44.04 51.21
CA PRO A 429 -56.05 -45.33 50.49
C PRO A 429 -56.92 -45.30 49.20
N THR A 430 -57.08 -46.37 48.40
CA THR A 430 -57.12 -47.82 48.72
C THR A 430 -56.78 -48.71 47.51
N GLU A 431 -56.34 -49.95 47.77
CA GLU A 431 -56.24 -51.11 46.85
C GLU A 431 -55.35 -50.94 45.57
N GLU A 432 -54.66 -51.96 45.05
CA GLU A 432 -54.46 -53.34 45.49
C GLU A 432 -53.03 -53.83 45.12
N LEU A 433 -52.70 -55.10 45.37
CA LEU A 433 -51.41 -55.69 44.94
C LEU A 433 -51.35 -55.85 43.42
N ASP A 434 -50.18 -55.57 42.82
CA ASP A 434 -49.56 -56.60 41.96
C ASP A 434 -48.03 -56.49 41.90
N LYS A 435 -47.35 -57.64 41.75
CA LYS A 435 -45.89 -57.75 41.67
C LYS A 435 -45.44 -57.81 40.22
N LYS A 436 -45.20 -56.65 39.59
CA LYS A 436 -44.41 -56.59 38.35
C LYS A 436 -42.97 -56.18 38.65
N ILE A 437 -42.05 -57.07 38.28
CA ILE A 437 -40.63 -56.75 38.21
C ILE A 437 -40.48 -55.80 37.02
N ASP A 438 -40.31 -54.51 37.31
CA ASP A 438 -40.01 -53.49 36.31
C ASP A 438 -38.65 -53.78 35.66
N ILE A 439 -38.65 -54.63 34.63
CA ILE A 439 -37.61 -54.65 33.61
C ILE A 439 -37.53 -53.21 33.07
N PRO A 440 -36.39 -52.51 33.17
CA PRO A 440 -36.32 -51.11 32.78
C PRO A 440 -36.58 -50.93 31.27
N MET A 441 -37.82 -50.55 30.94
CA MET A 441 -38.21 -50.15 29.59
C MET A 441 -37.33 -48.97 29.16
N MET A 442 -36.51 -49.17 28.12
CA MET A 442 -35.52 -48.18 27.69
C MET A 442 -36.19 -46.82 27.44
N GLU A 443 -35.69 -45.78 28.11
CA GLU A 443 -36.07 -44.40 27.79
C GLU A 443 -35.74 -44.13 26.32
N LYS A 444 -36.62 -43.38 25.64
CA LYS A 444 -36.49 -43.10 24.20
C LYS A 444 -35.11 -42.53 23.91
N MET A 445 -34.33 -43.20 23.05
CA MET A 445 -32.99 -42.74 22.67
C MET A 445 -33.05 -41.36 22.02
N GLU A 446 -32.68 -40.33 22.78
CA GLU A 446 -32.51 -38.98 22.26
C GLU A 446 -31.36 -38.93 21.25
N THR A 447 -31.54 -38.08 20.24
CA THR A 447 -30.65 -37.98 19.08
C THR A 447 -29.80 -36.71 19.06
N ASP A 448 -29.84 -35.92 20.12
CA ASP A 448 -29.01 -34.73 20.34
C ASP A 448 -27.97 -35.02 21.44
N SER A 449 -26.70 -34.71 21.17
CA SER A 449 -25.59 -34.92 22.11
C SER A 449 -25.68 -34.00 23.33
N LEU A 450 -26.26 -32.81 23.20
CA LEU A 450 -26.47 -31.90 24.34
C LEU A 450 -27.61 -32.40 25.25
N ALA A 451 -28.72 -32.86 24.68
CA ALA A 451 -29.81 -33.48 25.41
C ALA A 451 -29.33 -34.74 26.16
N LEU A 452 -28.60 -35.64 25.47
CA LEU A 452 -27.96 -36.82 26.06
C LEU A 452 -27.00 -36.44 27.22
N LEU A 453 -26.12 -35.46 27.03
CA LEU A 453 -25.20 -35.00 28.08
C LEU A 453 -25.94 -34.41 29.28
N SER A 454 -27.04 -33.67 29.06
CA SER A 454 -27.88 -33.17 30.14
C SER A 454 -28.56 -34.30 30.92
N ASN A 455 -28.98 -35.36 30.24
CA ASN A 455 -29.59 -36.55 30.84
C ASN A 455 -28.56 -37.40 31.61
N VAL A 456 -27.35 -37.60 31.08
CA VAL A 456 -26.22 -38.22 31.80
C VAL A 456 -25.90 -37.41 33.04
N SER A 457 -25.64 -36.10 32.91
CA SER A 457 -25.31 -35.20 34.02
C SER A 457 -26.38 -35.23 35.12
N ARG A 458 -27.67 -35.18 34.75
CA ARG A 458 -28.78 -35.29 35.71
C ARG A 458 -28.82 -36.64 36.42
N LYS A 459 -28.62 -37.75 35.73
CA LYS A 459 -28.63 -39.10 36.34
C LYS A 459 -27.39 -39.36 37.20
N VAL A 460 -26.22 -38.89 36.77
CA VAL A 460 -24.98 -38.93 37.57
C VAL A 460 -25.13 -38.09 38.85
N GLY A 461 -25.65 -36.87 38.75
CA GLY A 461 -25.97 -36.04 39.92
C GLY A 461 -27.01 -36.66 40.86
N GLN A 462 -27.98 -37.41 40.31
CA GLN A 462 -28.93 -38.19 41.11
C GLN A 462 -28.28 -39.39 41.81
N LEU A 463 -27.35 -40.10 41.17
CA LEU A 463 -26.54 -41.12 41.82
C LEU A 463 -25.71 -40.53 42.96
N PHE A 464 -24.95 -39.47 42.71
CA PHE A 464 -24.14 -38.79 43.72
C PHE A 464 -25.00 -38.29 44.91
N GLY A 465 -26.23 -37.82 44.65
CA GLY A 465 -27.18 -37.42 45.70
C GLY A 465 -27.93 -38.56 46.39
N MET A 466 -27.87 -39.79 45.87
CA MET A 466 -28.44 -41.00 46.50
C MET A 466 -27.36 -41.81 47.25
N SER A 467 -26.10 -41.72 46.82
CA SER A 467 -24.96 -42.30 47.52
C SER A 467 -24.44 -41.30 48.56
N ASN A 468 -24.69 -41.58 49.84
CA ASN A 468 -24.02 -40.89 50.96
C ASN A 468 -22.55 -41.33 51.05
N PHE A 469 -21.76 -41.09 49.99
CA PHE A 469 -20.31 -41.20 50.03
C PHE A 469 -19.75 -39.98 50.74
N GLU A 470 -19.49 -40.13 52.04
CA GLU A 470 -18.51 -39.27 52.70
C GLU A 470 -17.15 -39.51 52.02
N PHE A 471 -16.66 -38.50 51.32
CA PHE A 471 -15.32 -38.54 50.76
C PHE A 471 -14.30 -38.30 51.88
N ASP A 472 -13.52 -39.33 52.21
CA ASP A 472 -12.20 -39.15 52.84
C ASP A 472 -11.45 -38.05 52.07
N LYS A 473 -10.84 -37.10 52.80
CA LYS A 473 -10.10 -35.98 52.18
C LYS A 473 -9.06 -36.47 51.18
N ASP A 474 -8.33 -37.52 51.55
CA ASP A 474 -7.34 -38.18 50.71
C ASP A 474 -7.95 -38.75 49.40
N ARG A 475 -9.22 -39.19 49.40
CA ARG A 475 -9.90 -39.66 48.18
C ARG A 475 -10.35 -38.49 47.33
N GLU A 476 -10.79 -37.40 47.94
CA GLU A 476 -11.16 -36.18 47.22
C GLU A 476 -9.93 -35.53 46.58
N GLU A 477 -8.81 -35.43 47.29
CA GLU A 477 -7.55 -34.92 46.73
C GLU A 477 -7.02 -35.81 45.61
N ARG A 478 -7.00 -37.14 45.77
CA ARG A 478 -6.66 -38.06 44.66
C ARG A 478 -7.60 -37.92 43.45
N ALA A 479 -8.89 -37.63 43.66
CA ALA A 479 -9.83 -37.37 42.57
C ALA A 479 -9.56 -36.02 41.87
N ARG A 480 -9.23 -34.97 42.63
CA ARG A 480 -8.80 -33.67 42.09
C ARG A 480 -7.49 -33.81 41.30
N ASP A 481 -6.50 -34.54 41.83
CA ASP A 481 -5.22 -34.78 41.18
C ASP A 481 -5.38 -35.59 39.89
N LEU A 482 -6.21 -36.64 39.89
CA LEU A 482 -6.52 -37.41 38.67
C LEU A 482 -7.23 -36.55 37.62
N TYR A 483 -8.20 -35.71 38.03
CA TYR A 483 -8.86 -34.77 37.11
C TYR A 483 -7.89 -33.70 36.59
N GLN A 484 -7.03 -33.14 37.45
CA GLN A 484 -6.04 -32.14 37.09
C GLN A 484 -4.95 -32.72 36.17
N THR A 485 -4.57 -33.99 36.37
CA THR A 485 -3.66 -34.76 35.51
C THR A 485 -4.32 -35.08 34.16
N TYR A 486 -5.61 -35.43 34.15
CA TYR A 486 -6.35 -35.60 32.90
C TYR A 486 -6.46 -34.29 32.12
N VAL A 487 -6.77 -33.17 32.79
CA VAL A 487 -6.86 -31.84 32.16
C VAL A 487 -5.50 -31.33 31.69
N SER A 488 -4.41 -31.61 32.41
CA SER A 488 -3.06 -31.26 31.93
C SER A 488 -2.62 -32.13 30.75
N ASN A 489 -2.88 -33.44 30.77
CA ASN A 489 -2.63 -34.34 29.64
C ASN A 489 -3.50 -34.04 28.42
N TYR A 490 -4.75 -33.60 28.61
CA TYR A 490 -5.58 -33.10 27.52
C TYR A 490 -5.02 -31.79 26.95
N ARG A 491 -4.58 -30.86 27.82
CA ARG A 491 -3.97 -29.58 27.40
C ARG A 491 -2.59 -29.71 26.78
N SER A 492 -1.80 -30.75 27.11
CA SER A 492 -0.57 -31.08 26.40
C SER A 492 -0.89 -31.72 25.05
N ASN A 493 -1.78 -32.71 24.99
CA ASN A 493 -2.17 -33.36 23.73
C ASN A 493 -2.82 -32.37 22.75
N VAL A 494 -3.60 -31.38 23.20
CA VAL A 494 -4.14 -30.30 22.33
C VAL A 494 -3.06 -29.30 21.88
N LYS A 495 -1.89 -29.27 22.53
CA LYS A 495 -0.74 -28.44 22.13
C LYS A 495 0.33 -29.19 21.32
N PHE A 496 0.36 -30.52 21.40
CA PHE A 496 1.48 -31.36 20.94
C PHE A 496 1.02 -32.62 20.18
N LYS A 497 -0.21 -32.67 19.67
CA LYS A 497 -0.65 -33.75 18.77
C LYS A 497 -0.13 -33.51 17.36
N GLU A 498 0.61 -34.50 16.86
CA GLU A 498 0.81 -34.76 15.42
C GLU A 498 1.56 -33.66 14.64
N GLU A 499 2.57 -33.06 15.27
CA GLU A 499 3.90 -33.07 14.63
C GLU A 499 4.57 -34.40 15.00
N GLU A 500 5.16 -35.09 14.02
CA GLU A 500 5.97 -36.27 14.30
C GLU A 500 7.17 -35.85 15.16
N VAL A 501 7.52 -36.67 16.16
CA VAL A 501 8.75 -36.43 16.92
C VAL A 501 9.92 -36.87 16.06
N GLU A 502 10.35 -35.97 15.17
CA GLU A 502 11.73 -36.00 14.69
C GLU A 502 12.63 -36.05 15.94
N PRO A 503 13.60 -36.98 16.01
CA PRO A 503 14.54 -37.00 17.12
C PRO A 503 15.27 -35.66 17.17
N PRO A 504 15.77 -35.21 18.34
CA PRO A 504 16.41 -33.90 18.49
C PRO A 504 17.75 -33.84 17.76
N GLY A 505 17.70 -33.76 16.44
CA GLY A 505 18.80 -33.38 15.58
C GLY A 505 19.24 -31.99 15.99
N LEU A 506 20.55 -31.81 16.16
CA LEU A 506 21.12 -30.51 16.40
C LEU A 506 21.07 -29.70 15.11
N ILE A 507 19.87 -29.19 14.77
CA ILE A 507 19.69 -28.15 13.76
C ILE A 507 20.32 -26.90 14.34
N VAL A 508 21.64 -26.79 14.14
CA VAL A 508 22.32 -25.50 14.14
C VAL A 508 21.69 -24.74 12.99
N GLU A 509 20.71 -23.88 13.31
CA GLU A 509 20.21 -22.87 12.40
C GLU A 509 21.40 -22.03 11.93
N HIS A 510 21.97 -22.43 10.79
CA HIS A 510 22.78 -21.56 9.98
C HIS A 510 21.82 -20.50 9.49
N GLN A 511 21.72 -19.40 10.25
CA GLN A 511 20.98 -18.23 9.86
C GLN A 511 21.32 -17.96 8.40
N ALA A 512 20.31 -17.92 7.54
CA ALA A 512 20.49 -17.58 6.14
C ALA A 512 20.90 -16.11 6.08
N ILE A 513 22.20 -15.86 6.24
CA ILE A 513 22.82 -14.56 6.04
C ILE A 513 22.65 -14.28 4.56
N ASP A 514 21.63 -13.48 4.25
CA ASP A 514 21.38 -12.97 2.91
C ASP A 514 22.66 -12.25 2.43
N THR A 515 23.38 -12.90 1.51
CA THR A 515 24.69 -12.44 1.04
C THR A 515 24.62 -11.16 0.21
N LEU A 516 23.40 -10.69 -0.10
CA LEU A 516 23.15 -9.39 -0.72
C LEU A 516 22.97 -8.26 0.31
N VAL A 517 22.74 -8.57 1.58
CA VAL A 517 22.57 -7.60 2.68
C VAL A 517 23.89 -7.48 3.45
N PRO A 518 24.72 -6.44 3.21
CA PRO A 518 26.05 -6.34 3.81
C PRO A 518 25.94 -6.25 5.34
N THR A 519 26.63 -7.14 6.03
CA THR A 519 26.59 -7.23 7.49
C THR A 519 27.20 -5.99 8.14
N ARG A 520 26.85 -5.73 9.41
CA ARG A 520 27.39 -4.61 10.19
C ARG A 520 28.93 -4.60 10.27
N ALA A 521 29.57 -5.77 10.14
CA ALA A 521 31.02 -5.90 10.06
C ALA A 521 31.57 -5.38 8.71
N GLU A 522 30.96 -5.79 7.59
CA GLU A 522 31.34 -5.35 6.24
C GLU A 522 31.06 -3.86 6.00
N ILE A 523 29.94 -3.34 6.52
CA ILE A 523 29.64 -1.90 6.50
C ILE A 523 30.74 -1.12 7.24
N LYS A 524 31.20 -1.61 8.41
CA LYS A 524 32.34 -1.02 9.12
C LYS A 524 33.66 -1.19 8.37
N LEU A 525 33.89 -2.31 7.69
CA LEU A 525 35.10 -2.55 6.90
C LEU A 525 35.18 -1.58 5.72
N ARG A 526 34.09 -1.47 4.93
CA ARG A 526 34.00 -0.52 3.80
C ARG A 526 34.10 0.94 4.27
N SER A 527 33.49 1.28 5.41
CA SER A 527 33.62 2.61 6.02
C SER A 527 35.07 2.92 6.44
N LYS A 528 35.78 1.95 7.04
CA LYS A 528 37.20 2.08 7.38
C LYS A 528 38.07 2.21 6.13
N GLN A 529 37.83 1.38 5.11
CA GLN A 529 38.54 1.42 3.82
C GLN A 529 38.32 2.75 3.07
N ALA A 530 37.11 3.33 3.14
CA ALA A 530 36.86 4.65 2.56
C ALA A 530 37.66 5.75 3.28
N VAL A 531 37.67 5.75 4.62
CA VAL A 531 38.48 6.70 5.41
C VAL A 531 39.98 6.51 5.14
N GLU A 532 40.47 5.27 5.05
CA GLU A 532 41.87 4.95 4.69
C GLU A 532 42.23 5.29 3.24
N ALA A 533 41.26 5.35 2.33
CA ALA A 533 41.47 5.80 0.96
C ALA A 533 41.56 7.34 0.87
N TYR A 534 40.72 8.06 1.62
CA TYR A 534 40.84 9.52 1.74
C TYR A 534 42.15 9.93 2.42
N LEU A 535 42.57 9.24 3.49
CA LEU A 535 43.86 9.44 4.18
C LEU A 535 45.10 8.93 3.39
N ARG A 536 44.94 8.63 2.09
CA ARG A 536 46.02 8.29 1.14
C ARG A 536 46.00 9.15 -0.13
N LEU A 537 45.15 10.19 -0.14
CA LEU A 537 45.09 11.22 -1.17
C LEU A 537 45.56 12.59 -0.65
N GLU A 538 45.97 12.63 0.63
CA GLU A 538 46.91 13.58 1.24
C GLU A 538 48.30 12.93 1.31
#